data_AF-A0A9X3PRA7-F1
#
_entry.id   AF-A0A9X3PRA7-F1
#
_cell.length_a   1.000
_cell.length_b   1.000
_cell.length_c   1.000
_cell.angle_alpha   90.00
_cell.angle_beta   90.00
_cell.angle_gamma   90.00
#
_symmetry.space_group_name_H-M   'P 1'
#
loop_
_entity.id
_entity.type
_entity.pdbx_description
1 polymer ?
#
loop_
_entity_poly.entity_id
_entity_poly.type
_entity_poly.pdbx_seq_one_letter_code
_entity_poly.pdbx_strand_id
1 'polypeptide(L)' 'MAMTVKMEVKPEDIIQAVKRMKKEQRRVFLEDLLASTSPEYLQSIREGRADYKAGRMKTHKEVFGR' A
#
# COMPACT_ATOMS: atom_id res chain seq x y z
N MET A 1 -17.27 10.99 7.06
CA MET A 1 -17.32 12.33 6.44
C MET A 1 -16.18 12.41 5.43
N ALA A 2 -16.46 12.66 4.14
CA ALA A 2 -15.41 12.78 3.14
C ALA A 2 -14.76 14.16 3.24
N MET A 3 -13.51 14.23 3.73
CA MET A 3 -12.70 15.44 3.65
C MET A 3 -12.35 15.68 2.18
N THR A 4 -12.86 16.78 1.62
CA THR A 4 -12.52 17.20 0.27
C THR A 4 -11.18 17.92 0.32
N VAL A 5 -10.12 17.23 -0.14
CA VAL A 5 -8.81 17.85 -0.33
C VAL A 5 -8.85 18.62 -1.66
N LYS A 6 -8.72 19.95 -1.62
CA LYS A 6 -8.52 20.75 -2.83
C LYS A 6 -7.08 20.50 -3.32
N MET A 7 -6.94 19.72 -4.39
CA MET A 7 -5.67 19.58 -5.10
C MET A 7 -5.62 20.56 -6.27
N GLU A 8 -4.70 21.51 -6.21
CA GLU A 8 -4.35 22.40 -7.34
C GLU A 8 -3.39 21.68 -8.31
N VAL A 9 -3.76 20.47 -8.74
CA VAL A 9 -2.97 19.69 -9.70
C VAL A 9 -3.88 19.34 -10.86
N LYS A 10 -3.47 19.71 -12.08
CA LYS A 10 -4.23 19.34 -13.27
C LYS A 10 -4.08 17.83 -13.51
N PRO A 11 -5.15 17.11 -13.86
CA PRO A 11 -5.05 15.67 -14.17
C PRO A 11 -3.96 15.36 -15.21
N GLU A 12 -3.75 16.24 -16.17
CA GLU A 12 -2.73 16.12 -17.21
C GLU A 12 -1.31 16.05 -16.62
N ASP A 13 -1.02 16.85 -15.59
CA ASP A 13 0.29 16.87 -14.94
C ASP A 13 0.58 15.54 -14.23
N ILE A 14 -0.45 14.94 -13.61
CA ILE A 14 -0.38 13.62 -12.98
C ILE A 14 -0.10 12.55 -14.05
N ILE A 15 -0.84 12.59 -15.17
CA ILE A 15 -0.66 11.64 -16.27
C ILE A 15 0.77 11.74 -16.84
N GLN A 16 1.28 12.95 -17.04
CA GLN A 16 2.64 13.16 -17.54
C GLN A 16 3.69 12.67 -16.55
N ALA A 17 3.50 12.90 -15.25
CA ALA A 17 4.40 12.39 -14.22
C ALA A 17 4.48 10.85 -14.26
N VAL A 18 3.33 10.15 -14.31
CA VAL A 18 3.28 8.68 -14.38
C VAL A 18 3.90 8.15 -15.68
N LYS A 19 3.69 8.84 -16.81
CA LYS A 19 4.30 8.47 -18.09
C LYS A 19 5.83 8.57 -18.08
N ARG A 20 6.39 9.56 -17.39
CA ARG A 20 7.84 9.79 -17.26
C ARG A 20 8.54 8.81 -16.32
N MET A 21 7.80 8.08 -15.49
CA MET A 21 8.37 7.06 -14.60
C MET A 21 8.98 5.90 -15.39
N LYS A 22 10.10 5.36 -14.89
CA LYS A 22 10.64 4.08 -15.34
C LYS A 22 9.64 2.96 -15.04
N LYS A 23 9.72 1.85 -15.79
CA LYS A 23 8.83 0.69 -15.63
C LYS A 23 8.73 0.21 -14.17
N GLU A 24 9.87 0.04 -13.50
CA GLU A 24 9.89 -0.39 -12.10
C GLU A 24 9.26 0.63 -11.14
N GLN A 25 9.52 1.92 -11.34
CA GLN A 25 8.91 2.97 -10.52
C GLN A 25 7.39 3.00 -10.69
N ARG A 26 6.90 2.80 -11.92
CA ARG A 26 5.47 2.71 -12.21
C ARG A 26 4.84 1.48 -11.56
N ARG A 27 5.54 0.33 -11.57
CA ARG A 27 5.07 -0.89 -10.90
C ARG A 27 4.90 -0.68 -9.41
N VAL A 28 5.93 -0.16 -8.74
CA VAL A 28 5.88 0.15 -7.30
C VAL A 28 4.77 1.15 -6.99
N PHE A 29 4.65 2.23 -7.78
CA PHE A 29 3.58 3.21 -7.60
C PHE A 29 2.18 2.59 -7.69
N LEU A 30 1.95 1.69 -8.65
CA LEU A 30 0.66 1.01 -8.78
C LEU A 30 0.39 0.05 -7.63
N GLU A 31 1.40 -0.69 -7.16
CA GLU A 31 1.29 -1.55 -5.98
C GLU A 31 0.93 -0.73 -4.73
N ASP A 32 1.60 0.41 -4.52
CA ASP A 32 1.31 1.32 -3.40
C ASP A 32 -0.09 1.95 -3.52
N LEU A 33 -0.50 2.34 -4.73
CA LEU A 33 -1.83 2.89 -4.98
C LEU A 33 -2.91 1.85 -4.66
N LEU A 34 -2.76 0.61 -5.14
CA LEU A 34 -3.68 -0.49 -4.84
C LEU A 34 -3.70 -0.82 -3.35
N ALA A 35 -2.56 -0.77 -2.67
CA ALA A 35 -2.51 -0.94 -1.23
C ALA A 35 -3.27 0.18 -0.51
N SER A 36 -3.12 1.43 -0.96
CA SER A 36 -3.76 2.59 -0.35
C SER A 36 -5.29 2.58 -0.42
N THR A 37 -5.85 1.92 -1.43
CA THR A 37 -7.32 1.81 -1.61
C THR A 37 -7.93 0.66 -0.80
N SER A 38 -7.13 -0.16 -0.12
CA SER A 38 -7.61 -1.22 0.77
C SER A 38 -7.18 -0.97 2.23
N PRO A 39 -8.06 -0.38 3.06
CA PRO A 39 -7.81 -0.18 4.48
C PRO A 39 -7.43 -1.49 5.22
N GLU A 40 -8.04 -2.60 4.85
CA GLU A 40 -7.82 -3.92 5.44
C GLU A 40 -6.42 -4.44 5.13
N TYR A 41 -5.94 -4.24 3.90
CA TYR A 41 -4.59 -4.61 3.50
C TYR A 41 -3.54 -3.79 4.27
N LEU A 42 -3.75 -2.46 4.37
CA LEU A 42 -2.87 -1.61 5.18
C LEU A 42 -2.87 -2.01 6.66
N GLN A 43 -4.03 -2.40 7.19
CA GLN A 43 -4.15 -2.87 8.57
C GLN A 43 -3.36 -4.17 8.79
N SER A 44 -3.49 -5.14 7.88
CA SER A 44 -2.69 -6.37 7.90
C SER A 44 -1.18 -6.09 7.88
N ILE A 45 -0.72 -5.15 7.04
CA ILE A 45 0.70 -4.74 7.03
C ILE A 45 1.13 -4.15 8.38
N ARG A 46 0.30 -3.30 9.00
CA ARG A 46 0.60 -2.71 10.31
C ARG A 46 0.70 -3.77 11.40
N GLU A 47 -0.22 -4.73 11.42
CA GLU A 47 -0.23 -5.84 12.35
C GLU A 47 1.02 -6.72 12.19
N GLY A 48 1.36 -7.10 10.96
CA GLY A 48 2.57 -7.88 10.69
C GLY A 48 3.85 -7.16 11.13
N ARG A 49 3.95 -5.84 10.92
CA ARG A 49 5.09 -5.04 11.41
C ARG A 49 5.13 -4.95 12.93
N ALA A 50 3.97 -4.83 13.58
CA ALA A 50 3.88 -4.80 15.04
C ALA A 50 4.26 -6.14 15.66
N ASP A 51 3.83 -7.25 15.06
CA ASP A 51 4.19 -8.61 15.45
C ASP A 51 5.69 -8.84 15.33
N TYR A 52 6.28 -8.49 14.19
CA TYR A 52 7.73 -8.58 13.97
C TYR A 52 8.51 -7.76 14.99
N LYS A 53 8.12 -6.51 15.24
CA LYS A 53 8.76 -5.63 16.24
C LYS A 53 8.66 -6.20 17.66
N ALA A 54 7.57 -6.90 17.96
CA ALA A 54 7.36 -7.56 19.25
C ALA A 54 8.00 -8.96 19.34
N GLY A 55 8.69 -9.42 18.29
CA GLY A 55 9.26 -10.77 18.23
C GLY A 55 8.22 -11.89 18.21
N ARG A 56 6.96 -11.58 17.92
CA ARG A 56 5.90 -12.60 17.80
C ARG A 56 6.11 -13.39 16.52
N MET A 57 6.07 -14.72 16.64
CA MET A 57 6.14 -15.63 15.50
C MET A 57 4.95 -16.57 15.53
N LYS A 58 4.49 -16.95 14.33
CA LYS A 58 3.49 -17.99 14.14
C LYS A 58 4.18 -19.24 13.60
N THR A 59 3.81 -20.38 14.14
CA THR A 59 4.25 -21.69 13.65
C THR A 59 3.51 -22.07 12.37
N HIS A 60 4.08 -22.99 11.60
CA HIS A 60 3.44 -23.52 10.38
C HIS A 60 2.01 -24.01 10.65
N LYS A 61 1.83 -24.75 11.75
CA LYS A 61 0.53 -25.26 12.18
C LYS A 61 -0.48 -24.14 12.50
N GLU A 62 -0.05 -23.04 13.11
CA GLU A 62 -0.94 -21.91 13.43
C GLU A 62 -1.39 -21.15 12.18
N VAL A 63 -0.55 -21.10 11.13
CA VAL A 63 -0.87 -20.37 9.89
C VAL A 63 -1.63 -21.26 8.90
N PHE A 64 -1.24 -22.53 8.77
CA PHE A 64 -1.71 -23.42 7.70
C PHE A 64 -2.56 -24.60 8.20
N GLY A 65 -2.66 -24.81 9.51
CA GLY A 65 -3.51 -25.85 10.12
C GLY A 65 -3.06 -27.28 9.88
N ARG A 66 -1.91 -27.51 9.23
CA ARG A 66 -1.32 -28.81 8.93
C ARG A 66 0.18 -28.76 9.14
#